data_AF-A0A4Q2SI78-F1
#
_entry.id   AF-A0A4Q2SI78-F1
#
_cell.length_a   1.000
_cell.length_b   1.000
_cell.length_c   1.000
_cell.angle_alpha   90.00
_cell.angle_beta   90.00
_cell.angle_gamma   90.00
#
_symmetry.space_group_name_H-M   'P 1'
#
loop_
_entity.id
_entity.type
_entity.pdbx_description
1 polymer ?
#
loop_
_entity_poly.entity_id
_entity_poly.type
_entity_poly.pdbx_seq_one_letter_code
_entity_poly.pdbx_strand_id
1 'polypeptide(L)'
;MAIAITHPGARLLAPALDALSDVAAGDWASAARLCATRLQDPSACAIDLDLAAARAGVTRTRRRPYRYRLHHRMLVVDEDPDLLSAALDLQMKLWMGQWDALELVTPPGGRPAQGWGPRELLAIRTRHQRPDAWSSRLYACQNLSSAPATARLAHHVMMNLGGDAGRHSYDLPAGPAAVHVG
;
A
#
# COMPACT_ATOMS: atom_id res chain seq x y z
N MET A 1 4.67 -1.10 -21.74
CA MET A 1 5.83 -0.31 -21.26
C MET A 1 6.37 -1.09 -20.08
N ALA A 2 7.67 -1.37 -20.02
CA ALA A 2 8.20 -2.36 -19.09
C ALA A 2 9.14 -1.71 -18.07
N ILE A 3 8.85 -1.94 -16.79
CA ILE A 3 9.67 -1.47 -15.67
C ILE A 3 10.34 -2.67 -15.03
N ALA A 4 11.68 -2.69 -15.04
CA ALA A 4 12.47 -3.75 -14.41
C ALA A 4 13.11 -3.22 -13.12
N ILE A 5 12.78 -3.86 -12.00
CA ILE A 5 13.37 -3.59 -10.68
C ILE A 5 14.24 -4.77 -10.29
N THR A 6 15.52 -4.52 -10.04
CA THR A 6 16.48 -5.55 -9.60
C THR A 6 16.94 -5.27 -8.17
N HIS A 7 16.55 -6.15 -7.24
CA HIS A 7 16.92 -6.11 -5.84
C HIS A 7 16.61 -7.46 -5.16
N PRO A 8 17.40 -7.95 -4.17
CA PRO A 8 17.06 -9.20 -3.46
C PRO A 8 15.66 -9.21 -2.83
N GLY A 9 15.15 -8.02 -2.46
CA GLY A 9 13.80 -7.81 -1.95
C GLY A 9 12.74 -7.46 -3.02
N ALA A 10 13.05 -7.44 -4.32
CA ALA A 10 12.12 -6.97 -5.36
C ALA A 10 10.80 -7.76 -5.38
N ARG A 11 10.85 -9.07 -5.08
CA ARG A 11 9.65 -9.91 -4.95
C ARG A 11 8.66 -9.45 -3.89
N LEU A 12 9.12 -8.69 -2.89
CA LEU A 12 8.29 -8.18 -1.79
C LEU A 12 7.46 -6.95 -2.21
N LEU A 13 7.73 -6.40 -3.40
CA LEU A 13 6.99 -5.28 -3.99
C LEU A 13 5.81 -5.74 -4.85
N ALA A 14 5.83 -6.98 -5.36
CA ALA A 14 4.74 -7.52 -6.17
C ALA A 14 3.35 -7.45 -5.48
N PRO A 15 3.22 -7.74 -4.17
CA PRO A 15 1.94 -7.59 -3.47
C PRO A 15 1.37 -6.16 -3.45
N ALA A 16 2.18 -5.13 -3.70
CA ALA A 16 1.70 -3.74 -3.76
C ALA A 16 0.72 -3.53 -4.93
N LEU A 17 1.04 -4.12 -6.09
CA LEU A 17 0.19 -4.07 -7.28
C LEU A 17 -1.12 -4.83 -7.03
N ASP A 18 -1.03 -6.03 -6.46
CA ASP A 18 -2.21 -6.82 -6.11
C ASP A 18 -3.12 -6.07 -5.13
N ALA A 19 -2.52 -5.46 -4.10
CA ALA A 19 -3.26 -4.67 -3.12
C ALA A 19 -3.91 -3.43 -3.74
N LEU A 20 -3.23 -2.72 -4.65
CA LEU A 20 -3.83 -1.59 -5.35
C LEU A 20 -5.06 -2.04 -6.17
N SER A 21 -4.97 -3.19 -6.85
CA SER A 21 -6.09 -3.76 -7.61
C SER A 21 -7.27 -4.13 -6.70
N ASP A 22 -6.98 -4.72 -5.53
CA ASP A 22 -8.00 -5.11 -4.55
C ASP A 22 -8.70 -3.89 -3.97
N VAL A 23 -7.96 -2.87 -3.55
CA VAL A 23 -8.53 -1.66 -2.97
C VAL A 23 -9.32 -0.88 -4.02
N ALA A 24 -8.83 -0.79 -5.26
CA ALA A 24 -9.59 -0.22 -6.38
C ALA A 24 -10.87 -1.01 -6.69
N ALA A 25 -10.89 -2.31 -6.40
CA ALA A 25 -12.07 -3.17 -6.49
C ALA A 25 -13.00 -3.05 -5.27
N GLY A 26 -12.62 -2.31 -4.22
CA GLY A 26 -13.38 -2.18 -2.98
C GLY A 26 -13.15 -3.31 -1.96
N ASP A 27 -12.12 -4.15 -2.15
CA ASP A 27 -11.67 -5.12 -1.13
C ASP A 27 -10.64 -4.48 -0.20
N TRP A 28 -11.10 -3.95 0.92
CA TRP A 28 -10.26 -3.29 1.91
C TRP A 28 -9.64 -4.26 2.91
N ALA A 29 -10.04 -5.55 2.90
CA ALA A 29 -9.34 -6.58 3.67
C ALA A 29 -7.87 -6.70 3.25
N SER A 30 -7.54 -6.34 2.00
CA SER A 30 -6.15 -6.24 1.53
C SER A 30 -5.32 -5.24 2.31
N ALA A 31 -5.90 -4.12 2.78
CA ALA A 31 -5.21 -3.17 3.63
C ALA A 31 -4.78 -3.81 4.95
N ALA A 32 -5.72 -4.50 5.62
CA ALA A 32 -5.44 -5.22 6.87
C ALA A 32 -4.36 -6.30 6.69
N ARG A 33 -4.36 -7.01 5.55
CA ARG A 33 -3.32 -8.00 5.21
C ARG A 33 -1.94 -7.36 5.08
N LEU A 34 -1.82 -6.22 4.40
CA LEU A 34 -0.53 -5.53 4.20
C LEU A 34 0.13 -5.13 5.53
N CYS A 35 -0.67 -4.77 6.53
CA CYS A 35 -0.18 -4.32 7.83
C CYS A 35 -0.48 -5.30 8.99
N ALA A 36 -0.76 -6.56 8.69
CA ALA A 36 -1.22 -7.56 9.66
C ALA A 36 -0.30 -7.70 10.89
N THR A 37 1.02 -7.53 10.71
CA THR A 37 1.99 -7.63 11.82
C THR A 37 1.87 -6.51 12.84
N ARG A 38 1.17 -5.43 12.51
CA ARG A 38 0.90 -4.27 13.37
C ARG A 38 -0.52 -4.24 13.91
N LEU A 39 -1.35 -5.22 13.53
CA LEU A 39 -2.69 -5.43 14.04
C LEU A 39 -2.68 -6.46 15.18
N GLN A 40 -3.59 -6.30 16.13
CA GLN A 40 -3.85 -7.25 17.20
C GLN A 40 -4.58 -8.47 16.65
N ASP A 41 -5.67 -8.24 15.91
CA ASP A 41 -6.43 -9.25 15.18
C ASP A 41 -6.70 -8.78 13.73
N PRO A 42 -5.88 -9.23 12.76
CA PRO A 42 -6.07 -8.87 11.35
C PRO A 42 -7.42 -9.34 10.78
N SER A 43 -7.95 -10.47 11.26
CA SER A 43 -9.20 -11.05 10.75
C SER A 43 -10.41 -10.23 11.22
N ALA A 44 -10.44 -9.87 12.51
CA ALA A 44 -11.47 -8.99 13.04
C ALA A 44 -11.43 -7.60 12.39
N CYS A 45 -10.22 -7.06 12.14
CA CYS A 45 -10.06 -5.80 11.43
C CYS A 45 -10.64 -5.85 10.00
N ALA A 46 -10.36 -6.93 9.26
CA ALA A 46 -10.92 -7.13 7.92
C ALA A 46 -12.45 -7.19 7.93
N ILE A 47 -13.05 -7.87 8.92
CA ILE A 47 -14.51 -7.94 9.08
C ILE A 47 -15.11 -6.55 9.36
N ASP A 48 -14.50 -5.76 10.25
CA ASP A 48 -14.97 -4.40 10.56
C ASP A 48 -14.88 -3.47 9.33
N LEU A 49 -13.80 -3.59 8.53
CA LEU A 49 -13.67 -2.87 7.26
C LEU A 49 -14.78 -3.26 6.28
N ASP A 50 -15.03 -4.56 6.10
CA ASP A 50 -16.08 -5.06 5.20
C ASP A 50 -17.48 -4.62 5.64
N LEU A 51 -17.76 -4.64 6.95
CA LEU A 51 -19.03 -4.19 7.51
C LEU A 51 -19.24 -2.69 7.31
N ALA A 52 -18.20 -1.89 7.55
CA ALA A 52 -18.27 -0.45 7.33
C ALA A 52 -18.43 -0.12 5.83
N ALA A 53 -17.78 -0.89 4.94
CA ALA A 53 -17.94 -0.76 3.48
C ALA A 53 -19.39 -1.02 3.06
N ALA A 54 -19.95 -2.12 3.56
CA ALA A 54 -21.33 -2.52 3.28
C ALA A 54 -22.34 -1.48 3.78
N ARG A 55 -22.14 -0.95 5.00
CA ARG A 55 -23.00 0.12 5.56
C ARG A 55 -22.97 1.39 4.72
N ALA A 56 -21.83 1.70 4.12
CA ALA A 56 -21.68 2.85 3.26
C ALA A 56 -22.13 2.62 1.81
N GLY A 57 -22.63 1.42 1.47
CA GLY A 57 -23.08 1.09 0.13
C GLY A 57 -21.95 0.91 -0.88
N VAL A 58 -20.72 0.64 -0.43
CA VAL A 58 -19.59 0.36 -1.32
C VAL A 58 -19.87 -0.94 -2.08
N THR A 59 -20.02 -0.82 -3.40
CA THR A 59 -20.19 -1.98 -4.26
C THR A 59 -18.83 -2.44 -4.73
N ARG A 60 -18.46 -3.69 -4.41
CA ARG A 60 -17.23 -4.29 -4.91
C ARG A 60 -17.31 -4.43 -6.42
N THR A 61 -16.30 -3.92 -7.11
CA THR A 61 -16.19 -4.08 -8.57
C THR A 61 -15.32 -5.28 -8.91
N ARG A 62 -15.32 -5.66 -10.20
CA ARG A 62 -14.48 -6.77 -10.65
C ARG A 62 -13.01 -6.36 -10.59
N ARG A 63 -12.24 -7.06 -9.75
CA ARG A 63 -10.77 -6.98 -9.68
C ARG A 63 -10.13 -7.14 -11.06
N ARG A 64 -9.20 -6.25 -11.40
CA ARG A 64 -8.36 -6.32 -12.61
C ARG A 64 -6.90 -6.44 -12.20
N PRO A 65 -6.31 -7.65 -12.23
CA PRO A 65 -4.93 -7.82 -11.82
C PRO A 65 -3.97 -7.11 -12.78
N TYR A 66 -2.93 -6.48 -12.23
CA TYR A 66 -1.85 -5.88 -13.01
C TYR A 66 -0.87 -6.94 -13.51
N ARG A 67 -0.24 -6.67 -14.65
CA ARG A 67 0.70 -7.61 -15.27
C ARG A 67 2.10 -7.42 -14.72
N TYR A 68 2.61 -8.43 -14.03
CA TYR A 68 4.02 -8.47 -13.61
C TYR A 68 4.60 -9.87 -13.70
N ARG A 69 5.95 -9.95 -13.76
CA ARG A 69 6.72 -11.19 -13.77
C ARG A 69 7.80 -11.13 -12.70
N LEU A 70 8.03 -12.26 -12.04
CA LEU A 70 9.07 -12.41 -11.03
C LEU A 70 10.15 -13.37 -11.54
N HIS A 71 11.40 -12.92 -11.52
CA HIS A 71 12.57 -13.72 -11.91
C HIS A 71 13.69 -13.54 -10.89
N HIS A 72 13.86 -14.51 -9.97
CA HIS A 72 14.85 -14.46 -8.89
C HIS A 72 14.82 -13.15 -8.06
N ARG A 73 15.71 -12.19 -8.39
CA ARG A 73 15.87 -10.88 -7.75
C ARG A 73 15.28 -9.74 -8.58
N MET A 74 14.51 -10.06 -9.61
CA MET A 74 13.96 -9.12 -10.56
C MET A 74 12.43 -9.17 -10.53
N LEU A 75 11.82 -7.99 -10.45
CA LEU A 75 10.40 -7.77 -10.69
C LEU A 75 10.28 -6.97 -11.97
N VAL A 76 9.56 -7.51 -12.96
CA VAL A 76 9.24 -6.82 -14.22
C VAL A 76 7.75 -6.49 -14.21
N VAL A 77 7.40 -5.22 -14.37
CA VAL A 77 6.02 -4.74 -14.40
C VAL A 77 5.72 -4.22 -15.80
N ASP A 78 4.63 -4.69 -16.42
CA ASP A 78 4.18 -4.24 -17.74
C ASP A 78 3.00 -3.29 -17.58
N GLU A 79 3.25 -2.17 -16.90
CA GLU A 79 2.29 -1.12 -16.57
C GLU A 79 2.98 0.26 -16.62
N ASP A 80 2.20 1.33 -16.49
CA ASP A 80 2.70 2.71 -16.40
C ASP A 80 3.52 2.95 -15.10
N PRO A 81 4.67 3.66 -15.15
CA PRO A 81 5.42 4.06 -13.96
C PRO A 81 4.59 4.78 -12.91
N ASP A 82 3.62 5.60 -13.33
CA ASP A 82 2.75 6.32 -12.42
C ASP A 82 1.85 5.36 -11.64
N LEU A 83 1.41 4.27 -12.29
CA LEU A 83 0.61 3.24 -11.65
C LEU A 83 1.44 2.44 -10.64
N LEU A 84 2.65 2.06 -11.02
CA LEU A 84 3.57 1.38 -10.10
C LEU A 84 3.94 2.28 -8.92
N SER A 85 4.20 3.57 -9.17
CA SER A 85 4.44 4.59 -8.16
C SER A 85 3.26 4.67 -7.18
N ALA A 86 2.02 4.76 -7.69
CA ALA A 86 0.82 4.79 -6.86
C ALA A 86 0.63 3.51 -6.01
N ALA A 87 0.95 2.33 -6.54
CA ALA A 87 0.88 1.08 -5.79
C ALA A 87 1.89 1.05 -4.63
N LEU A 88 3.12 1.48 -4.89
CA LEU A 88 4.20 1.53 -3.89
C LEU A 88 3.92 2.60 -2.84
N ASP A 89 3.42 3.76 -3.25
CA ASP A 89 2.99 4.84 -2.36
C ASP A 89 1.86 4.37 -1.43
N LEU A 90 0.82 3.73 -1.97
CA LEU A 90 -0.27 3.17 -1.17
C LEU A 90 0.27 2.18 -0.12
N GLN A 91 1.11 1.22 -0.54
CA GLN A 91 1.71 0.26 0.38
C GLN A 91 2.48 0.96 1.50
N MET A 92 3.30 1.95 1.17
CA MET A 92 4.08 2.72 2.13
C MET A 92 3.17 3.48 3.11
N LYS A 93 2.18 4.22 2.59
CA LYS A 93 1.20 4.99 3.38
C LYS A 93 0.47 4.10 4.38
N LEU A 94 0.00 2.92 3.96
CA LEU A 94 -0.66 1.95 4.83
C LEU A 94 0.26 1.44 5.95
N TRP A 95 1.54 1.16 5.62
CA TRP A 95 2.54 0.80 6.62
C TRP A 95 2.81 1.93 7.62
N MET A 96 2.82 3.18 7.17
CA MET A 96 3.03 4.35 8.02
C MET A 96 1.80 4.73 8.84
N GLY A 97 0.66 4.06 8.62
CA GLY A 97 -0.60 4.25 9.35
C GLY A 97 -1.58 5.19 8.66
N GLN A 98 -1.28 5.70 7.47
CA GLN A 98 -2.15 6.58 6.69
C GLN A 98 -3.22 5.77 5.94
N TRP A 99 -4.14 5.18 6.69
CA TRP A 99 -5.21 4.33 6.12
C TRP A 99 -6.24 5.13 5.33
N ASP A 100 -6.33 6.44 5.56
CA ASP A 100 -7.10 7.37 4.75
C ASP A 100 -6.71 7.35 3.26
N ALA A 101 -5.49 6.91 2.93
CA ALA A 101 -5.06 6.72 1.55
C ALA A 101 -5.91 5.69 0.76
N LEU A 102 -6.65 4.79 1.42
CA LEU A 102 -7.57 3.85 0.77
C LEU A 102 -8.72 4.56 0.05
N GLU A 103 -9.13 5.73 0.53
CA GLU A 103 -10.16 6.55 -0.14
C GLU A 103 -9.66 7.06 -1.49
N LEU A 104 -8.39 7.46 -1.59
CA LEU A 104 -7.81 8.05 -2.79
C LEU A 104 -7.76 7.08 -3.98
N VAL A 105 -7.73 5.78 -3.71
CA VAL A 105 -7.69 4.72 -4.73
C VAL A 105 -9.07 4.10 -4.97
N THR A 106 -10.10 4.55 -4.26
CA THR A 106 -11.48 4.10 -4.47
C THR A 106 -12.06 4.81 -5.71
N PRO A 107 -12.63 4.10 -6.69
CA PRO A 107 -13.10 4.71 -7.93
C PRO A 107 -14.26 5.69 -7.70
N PRO A 108 -14.29 6.84 -8.42
CA PRO A 108 -15.25 7.93 -8.18
C PRO A 108 -16.72 7.54 -8.45
N GLY A 109 -16.96 6.55 -9.32
CA GLY A 109 -18.30 6.01 -9.61
C GLY A 109 -18.88 5.13 -8.49
N GLY A 110 -18.10 4.84 -7.44
CA GLY A 110 -18.51 4.12 -6.25
C GLY A 110 -18.49 4.99 -5.00
N ARG A 111 -18.65 6.32 -5.13
CA ARG A 111 -18.67 7.23 -3.98
C ARG A 111 -19.71 6.74 -2.97
N PRO A 112 -19.29 6.29 -1.79
CA PRO A 112 -20.17 5.72 -0.79
C PRO A 112 -21.14 6.76 -0.24
N ALA A 113 -22.21 6.28 0.38
CA ALA A 113 -23.07 7.09 1.23
C ALA A 113 -22.27 7.75 2.37
N GLN A 114 -22.85 8.78 3.02
CA GLN A 114 -22.25 9.42 4.19
C GLN A 114 -21.75 8.37 5.20
N GLY A 115 -20.44 8.37 5.49
CA GLY A 115 -19.85 7.51 6.54
C GLY A 115 -18.56 6.79 6.15
N TRP A 116 -18.26 6.65 4.87
CA TRP A 116 -17.03 6.01 4.42
C TRP A 116 -16.00 7.05 4.01
N GLY A 117 -14.98 7.15 4.85
CA GLY A 117 -13.94 8.15 4.70
C GLY A 117 -12.89 8.02 5.81
N PRO A 118 -11.99 9.02 5.92
CA PRO A 118 -10.78 8.91 6.72
C PRO A 118 -11.03 8.65 8.21
N ARG A 119 -12.14 9.17 8.74
CA ARG A 119 -12.50 9.06 10.16
C ARG A 119 -12.88 7.62 10.55
N GLU A 120 -13.70 6.95 9.74
CA GLU A 120 -14.12 5.57 10.03
C GLU A 120 -12.95 4.60 9.89
N LEU A 121 -12.13 4.79 8.85
CA LEU A 121 -10.88 4.06 8.64
C LEU A 121 -9.93 4.20 9.83
N LEU A 122 -9.76 5.41 10.33
CA LEU A 122 -8.95 5.69 11.51
C LEU A 122 -9.51 5.03 12.77
N ALA A 123 -10.84 5.04 12.95
CA ALA A 123 -11.50 4.43 14.10
C ALA A 123 -11.32 2.91 14.10
N ILE A 124 -11.52 2.26 12.95
CA ILE A 124 -11.29 0.81 12.79
C ILE A 124 -9.82 0.48 13.03
N ARG A 125 -8.88 1.20 12.40
CA ARG A 125 -7.44 0.98 12.62
C ARG A 125 -7.07 1.12 14.10
N THR A 126 -7.55 2.17 14.76
CA THR A 126 -7.23 2.44 16.18
C THR A 126 -7.77 1.36 17.11
N ARG A 127 -8.92 0.77 16.78
CA ARG A 127 -9.50 -0.36 17.54
C ARG A 127 -8.67 -1.63 17.42
N HIS A 128 -8.10 -1.88 16.24
CA HIS A 128 -7.45 -3.16 15.91
C HIS A 128 -5.92 -3.12 15.90
N GLN A 129 -5.30 -1.95 16.05
CA GLN A 129 -3.85 -1.85 16.08
C GLN A 129 -3.27 -2.42 17.39
N ARG A 130 -2.06 -2.99 17.32
CA ARG A 130 -1.31 -3.32 18.54
C ARG A 130 -1.02 -2.04 19.33
N PRO A 131 -0.82 -2.14 20.66
CA PRO A 131 -0.31 -1.02 21.45
C PRO A 131 0.93 -0.42 20.78
N ASP A 132 0.98 0.91 20.70
CA ASP A 132 2.07 1.70 20.11
C ASP A 132 2.38 1.44 18.63
N ALA A 133 1.55 0.65 17.93
CA ALA A 133 1.80 0.31 16.52
C ALA A 133 1.68 1.51 15.57
N TRP A 134 0.75 2.44 15.83
CA TRP A 134 0.62 3.73 15.15
C TRP A 134 0.04 4.79 16.09
N SER A 135 0.27 6.07 15.77
CA SER A 135 -0.38 7.17 16.48
C SER A 135 -1.86 7.23 16.14
N SER A 136 -2.72 7.40 17.15
CA SER A 136 -4.17 7.58 16.97
C SER A 136 -4.57 8.93 16.36
N ARG A 137 -3.63 9.87 16.18
CA ARG A 137 -3.89 11.17 15.58
C ARG A 137 -4.09 11.05 14.06
N LEU A 138 -5.01 11.83 13.52
CA LEU A 138 -5.16 12.02 12.07
C LEU A 138 -3.84 12.52 11.48
N TYR A 139 -3.44 11.96 10.34
CA TYR A 139 -2.22 12.32 9.59
C TYR A 139 -0.89 12.09 10.33
N ALA A 140 -0.90 11.46 11.50
CA ALA A 140 0.34 11.13 12.19
C ALA A 140 1.04 9.96 11.50
N CYS A 141 2.13 10.28 10.82
CA CYS A 141 2.94 9.33 10.07
C CYS A 141 4.13 8.88 10.91
N GLN A 142 4.46 7.61 10.85
CA GLN A 142 5.75 7.16 11.34
C GLN A 142 6.89 7.63 10.43
N ASN A 143 8.06 7.83 11.01
CA ASN A 143 9.26 8.12 10.24
C ASN A 143 9.58 6.93 9.31
N LEU A 144 9.78 7.21 8.02
CA LEU A 144 10.14 6.20 7.02
C LEU A 144 11.44 5.46 7.39
N SER A 145 12.39 6.11 8.08
CA SER A 145 13.62 5.46 8.54
C SER A 145 13.34 4.27 9.47
N SER A 146 12.27 4.31 10.28
CA SER A 146 11.86 3.20 11.16
C SER A 146 10.85 2.24 10.52
N ALA A 147 10.47 2.46 9.26
CA ALA A 147 9.58 1.56 8.54
C ALA A 147 10.24 0.20 8.22
N PRO A 148 9.45 -0.86 7.94
CA PRO A 148 10.00 -2.12 7.48
C PRO A 148 10.83 -1.97 6.19
N ALA A 149 11.79 -2.88 5.99
CA ALA A 149 12.66 -2.86 4.81
C ALA A 149 11.89 -2.84 3.48
N THR A 150 10.72 -3.47 3.42
CA THR A 150 9.84 -3.47 2.24
C THR A 150 9.29 -2.09 1.92
N ALA A 151 8.84 -1.33 2.92
CA ALA A 151 8.34 0.04 2.74
C ALA A 151 9.47 1.00 2.34
N ARG A 152 10.67 0.83 2.93
CA ARG A 152 11.86 1.61 2.54
C ARG A 152 12.29 1.31 1.10
N LEU A 153 12.25 0.04 0.70
CA LEU A 153 12.53 -0.40 -0.68
C LEU A 153 11.50 0.16 -1.66
N ALA A 154 10.22 0.12 -1.30
CA ALA A 154 9.13 0.69 -2.11
C ALA A 154 9.34 2.19 -2.34
N HIS A 155 9.63 2.95 -1.28
CA HIS A 155 9.92 4.39 -1.40
C HIS A 155 11.16 4.64 -2.28
N HIS A 156 12.22 3.85 -2.12
CA HIS A 156 13.41 4.00 -2.97
C HIS A 156 13.11 3.78 -4.45
N VAL A 157 12.38 2.72 -4.80
CA VAL A 157 11.96 2.46 -6.18
C VAL A 157 11.09 3.61 -6.70
N MET A 158 10.13 4.09 -5.91
CA MET A 158 9.27 5.22 -6.26
C MET A 158 10.06 6.49 -6.58
N MET A 159 11.06 6.84 -5.77
CA MET A 159 11.94 8.00 -6.02
C MET A 159 12.75 7.85 -7.31
N ASN A 160 13.21 6.64 -7.62
CA ASN A 160 13.93 6.37 -8.88
C ASN A 160 13.00 6.51 -10.11
N LEU A 161 11.74 6.09 -10.01
CA LEU A 161 10.75 6.29 -11.08
C LEU A 161 10.48 7.78 -11.34
N GLY A 162 10.49 8.60 -10.29
CA GLY A 162 10.34 10.06 -10.38
C GLY A 162 11.61 10.82 -10.79
N GLY A 163 12.75 10.14 -10.97
CA GLY A 163 14.04 10.76 -11.33
C GLY A 163 14.85 11.32 -10.15
N ASP A 164 14.38 11.18 -8.91
CA ASP A 164 15.02 11.71 -7.69
C ASP A 164 15.97 10.68 -7.03
N ALA A 165 16.86 10.09 -7.83
CA ALA A 165 17.86 9.14 -7.36
C ALA A 165 19.03 9.86 -6.67
N GLY A 166 18.88 10.29 -5.40
CA GLY A 166 20.00 11.05 -4.81
C GLY A 166 20.12 11.24 -3.30
N ARG A 167 19.06 11.22 -2.49
CA ARG A 167 19.21 11.47 -1.03
C ARG A 167 18.17 10.70 -0.23
N HIS A 168 18.57 9.56 0.31
CA HIS A 168 17.74 8.83 1.27
C HIS A 168 18.42 8.88 2.64
N SER A 169 17.64 9.16 3.68
CA SER A 169 18.08 9.23 5.07
C SER A 169 18.04 7.86 5.77
N TYR A 170 17.96 6.77 5.01
CA TYR A 170 17.69 5.44 5.55
C TYR A 170 18.38 4.33 4.75
N ASP A 171 18.72 3.25 5.45
CA ASP A 171 19.42 2.11 4.86
C ASP A 171 18.45 1.08 4.25
N LEU A 172 18.87 0.53 3.12
CA LEU A 172 18.25 -0.62 2.47
C LEU A 172 19.10 -1.87 2.68
N PRO A 173 18.52 -2.96 3.23
CA PRO A 173 19.23 -4.23 3.28
C PRO A 173 19.56 -4.70 1.86
N ALA A 174 20.85 -4.95 1.61
CA ALA A 174 21.44 -5.30 0.31
C ALA A 174 21.62 -4.16 -0.71
N GLY A 175 21.54 -2.90 -0.27
CA GLY A 175 21.87 -1.73 -1.09
C GLY A 175 20.69 -1.19 -1.91
N PRO A 176 20.95 -0.22 -2.81
CA PRO A 176 19.91 0.37 -3.65
C PRO A 176 19.39 -0.63 -4.70
N ALA A 177 18.13 -0.46 -5.10
CA ALA A 177 17.55 -1.21 -6.20
C ALA A 177 17.95 -0.57 -7.53
N ALA A 178 18.29 -1.38 -8.54
CA ALA A 178 18.41 -0.87 -9.90
C ALA A 178 17.02 -0.84 -10.54
N VAL A 179 16.62 0.31 -11.07
CA VAL A 179 15.32 0.52 -11.73
C VAL A 179 15.57 0.92 -13.18
N HIS A 180 14.97 0.20 -14.13
CA HIS A 180 15.05 0.47 -15.55
C HIS A 180 13.64 0.59 -16.14
N VAL A 181 13.41 1.62 -16.94
CA VAL A 181 12.14 1.91 -17.60
C VAL A 181 12.39 1.85 -19.12
N GLY A 182 11.65 0.99 -19.82
CA GLY A 182 11.78 0.77 -21.28
C GLY A 182 10.45 0.70 -22.02
#